data_AF-A0AAP0C3R2-F1
#
_entry.id   AF-A0AAP0C3R2-F1
#
_cell.length_a   1.000
_cell.length_b   1.000
_cell.length_c   1.000
_cell.angle_alpha   90.00
_cell.angle_beta   90.00
_cell.angle_gamma   90.00
#
_symmetry.space_group_name_H-M   'P 1'
#
loop_
_entity.id
_entity.type
_entity.pdbx_description
1 polymer ?
#
loop_
_entity_poly.entity_id
_entity_poly.type
_entity_poly.pdbx_seq_one_letter_code
_entity_poly.pdbx_strand_id
1 'polypeptide(L)'
;MPPHPIPHLPLFRSALLYATAVLLLFSLGYIAGLLSATSLLIPQLNTQTPIHPTVGGSTASLSPLMLPAKTPQPPQSDPQLRDLLNFRTECASPVPNDFVLPILLNRLYNNTSPYANFPSPETAKLLLPTAAKPRGWGSTNPVFADLISSLRPLIIIELGTFLGASALHMAALTRNHSLQSLILCVDDFRGWPVFRSRLARHVPAPRHADSLLLHQFMLGVSVAGETGRVFPVPFSTSSALAAFCDWGIYGDLIEVDAGHDFHSAWSDLNKAYAVLRTGGILFGHDYHTAADNHGVRRAVTLFARVKGIKVLPHGEHWVLAPKPIASGPD
;
A
#
# COMPACT_ATOMS: atom_id res chain seq x y z
N MET A 1 -21.78 81.71 -5.62
CA MET A 1 -21.45 80.38 -5.07
C MET A 1 -20.03 80.02 -5.52
N PRO A 2 -19.13 79.66 -4.60
CA PRO A 2 -17.72 79.38 -4.89
C PRO A 2 -17.54 77.95 -5.47
N PRO A 3 -16.45 77.66 -6.20
CA PRO A 3 -16.17 76.31 -6.69
C PRO A 3 -15.56 75.42 -5.60
N HIS A 4 -15.95 74.15 -5.57
CA HIS A 4 -15.41 73.13 -4.66
C HIS A 4 -13.98 72.71 -5.03
N PRO A 5 -13.11 72.38 -4.05
CA PRO A 5 -11.75 71.93 -4.30
C PRO A 5 -11.69 70.41 -4.58
N ILE A 6 -10.76 70.01 -5.44
CA ILE A 6 -10.42 68.62 -5.76
C ILE A 6 -9.57 68.03 -4.60
N PRO A 7 -9.85 66.81 -4.12
CA PRO A 7 -9.03 66.19 -3.07
C PRO A 7 -7.74 65.58 -3.66
N HIS A 8 -6.60 65.97 -3.08
CA HIS A 8 -5.29 65.37 -3.32
C HIS A 8 -5.24 63.92 -2.81
N LEU A 9 -4.65 63.00 -3.58
CA LEU A 9 -4.35 61.61 -3.21
C LEU A 9 -2.96 61.51 -2.53
N PRO A 10 -2.87 61.25 -1.21
CA PRO A 10 -1.58 60.96 -0.56
C PRO A 10 -1.40 59.45 -0.26
N LEU A 11 -2.46 58.65 -0.38
CA LEU A 11 -2.49 57.28 0.17
C LEU A 11 -1.78 56.22 -0.70
N PHE A 12 -1.58 56.48 -1.98
CA PHE A 12 -1.05 55.47 -2.91
C PHE A 12 0.49 55.33 -2.86
N ARG A 13 1.22 56.36 -2.41
CA ARG A 13 2.69 56.32 -2.38
C ARG A 13 3.25 55.51 -1.20
N SER A 14 2.58 55.53 -0.05
CA SER A 14 3.01 54.81 1.15
C SER A 14 2.83 53.30 1.03
N ALA A 15 1.72 52.85 0.41
CA ALA A 15 1.46 51.43 0.18
C ALA A 15 2.46 50.78 -0.79
N LEU A 16 2.88 51.52 -1.83
CA LEU A 16 3.85 51.02 -2.81
C LEU A 16 5.25 50.86 -2.19
N LEU A 17 5.69 51.84 -1.38
CA LEU A 17 6.96 51.76 -0.66
C LEU A 17 6.99 50.57 0.32
N TYR A 18 5.89 50.33 1.03
CA TYR A 18 5.79 49.20 1.95
C TYR A 18 5.84 47.85 1.21
N ALA A 19 5.12 47.72 0.10
CA ALA A 19 5.16 46.50 -0.72
C ALA A 19 6.56 46.22 -1.29
N THR A 20 7.29 47.26 -1.73
CA THR A 20 8.67 47.12 -2.21
C THR A 20 9.63 46.69 -1.11
N ALA A 21 9.50 47.21 0.12
CA ALA A 21 10.34 46.83 1.25
C ALA A 21 10.13 45.36 1.66
N VAL A 22 8.87 44.89 1.67
CA VAL A 22 8.56 43.49 1.99
C VAL A 22 9.12 42.53 0.94
N LEU A 23 9.01 42.86 -0.35
CA LEU A 23 9.57 42.05 -1.44
C LEU A 23 11.11 41.98 -1.40
N LEU A 24 11.77 43.09 -1.05
CA LEU A 24 13.23 43.11 -0.89
C LEU A 24 13.69 42.27 0.30
N LEU A 25 13.00 42.36 1.45
CA LEU A 25 13.33 41.53 2.62
C LEU A 25 13.14 40.03 2.34
N PHE A 26 12.07 39.66 1.61
CA PHE A 26 11.80 38.27 1.27
C PHE A 26 12.83 37.70 0.28
N SER A 27 13.24 38.49 -0.71
CA SER A 27 14.26 38.09 -1.69
C SER A 27 15.66 37.99 -1.07
N LEU A 28 16.03 38.88 -0.16
CA LEU A 28 17.29 38.78 0.61
C LEU A 28 17.32 37.52 1.49
N GLY A 29 16.21 37.19 2.17
CA GLY A 29 16.10 35.95 2.95
C GLY A 29 16.23 34.69 2.10
N TYR A 30 15.63 34.70 0.90
CA TYR A 30 15.71 33.57 -0.04
C TYR A 30 17.14 33.35 -0.57
N ILE A 31 17.86 34.42 -0.91
CA ILE A 31 19.25 34.34 -1.38
C ILE A 31 20.19 33.85 -0.26
N ALA A 32 20.00 34.33 0.98
CA ALA A 32 20.78 33.87 2.13
C ALA A 32 20.54 32.38 2.44
N GLY A 33 19.31 31.89 2.25
CA GLY A 33 18.97 30.47 2.37
C GLY A 33 19.67 29.60 1.32
N LEU A 34 19.73 30.05 0.07
CA LEU A 34 20.45 29.37 -1.01
C LEU A 34 21.96 29.29 -0.76
N LEU A 35 22.57 30.36 -0.26
CA LEU A 35 24.00 30.39 0.07
C LEU A 35 24.35 29.53 1.29
N SER A 36 23.42 29.35 2.24
CA SER A 36 23.62 28.41 3.36
C SER A 36 23.48 26.95 2.93
N ALA A 37 22.64 26.66 1.94
CA ALA A 37 22.36 25.29 1.48
C ALA A 37 23.50 24.66 0.65
N THR A 38 24.45 25.46 0.13
CA THR A 38 25.59 24.96 -0.67
C THR A 38 26.75 24.38 0.14
N SER A 39 26.62 24.23 1.46
CA SER A 39 27.71 23.80 2.35
C SER A 39 27.73 22.30 2.68
N LEU A 40 26.87 21.47 2.07
CA LEU A 40 26.81 20.04 2.37
C LEU A 40 27.26 19.17 1.19
N LEU A 41 28.56 18.83 1.24
CA LEU A 41 29.20 17.58 0.84
C LEU A 41 29.01 17.09 -0.61
N ILE A 42 29.98 17.44 -1.46
CA ILE A 42 30.40 16.65 -2.62
C ILE A 42 31.50 15.68 -2.13
N PRO A 43 31.34 14.35 -2.20
CA PRO A 43 32.47 13.44 -2.06
C PRO A 43 33.35 13.57 -3.30
N GLN A 44 34.56 14.12 -3.09
CA GLN A 44 35.60 14.23 -4.10
C GLN A 44 35.97 12.84 -4.65
N LEU A 45 35.79 12.69 -5.97
CA LEU A 45 36.43 11.65 -6.78
C LEU A 45 37.95 11.87 -6.70
N ASN A 46 38.69 10.96 -6.07
CA ASN A 46 40.14 11.07 -6.01
C ASN A 46 40.76 10.38 -7.23
N THR A 47 40.95 11.15 -8.31
CA THR A 47 41.77 10.78 -9.47
C THR A 47 43.12 11.48 -9.42
N GLN A 48 44.17 10.65 -9.28
CA GLN A 48 45.53 10.78 -9.80
C GLN A 48 46.43 11.93 -9.31
N THR A 49 47.73 11.61 -9.10
CA THR A 49 48.93 12.16 -9.80
C THR A 49 50.24 11.77 -9.03
N PRO A 50 51.49 11.95 -9.54
CA PRO A 50 52.25 10.87 -10.21
C PRO A 50 53.80 10.83 -9.96
N ILE A 51 54.51 9.93 -10.68
CA ILE A 51 55.95 9.94 -11.13
C ILE A 51 57.13 9.78 -10.12
N HIS A 52 57.90 8.67 -10.18
CA HIS A 52 59.25 8.56 -10.83
C HIS A 52 59.87 7.13 -10.72
N PRO A 53 60.81 6.76 -11.62
CA PRO A 53 61.23 5.39 -11.91
C PRO A 53 62.57 5.02 -11.25
N THR A 54 62.78 3.74 -10.99
CA THR A 54 64.12 3.14 -10.91
C THR A 54 64.10 1.70 -11.41
N VAL A 55 65.03 1.44 -12.33
CA VAL A 55 65.40 0.15 -12.93
C VAL A 55 66.09 -0.74 -11.89
N GLY A 56 65.83 -2.04 -11.90
CA GLY A 56 66.62 -3.04 -11.16
C GLY A 56 65.98 -4.41 -11.18
N GLY A 57 66.57 -5.35 -11.92
CA GLY A 57 66.03 -6.69 -12.12
C GLY A 57 66.16 -7.63 -10.92
N SER A 58 65.30 -8.64 -10.88
CA SER A 58 65.64 -10.05 -10.58
C SER A 58 64.39 -10.87 -10.31
N THR A 59 64.41 -12.05 -10.93
CA THR A 59 63.51 -13.18 -10.80
C THR A 59 63.26 -13.59 -9.35
N ALA A 60 61.98 -13.68 -8.95
CA ALA A 60 61.54 -14.59 -7.90
C ALA A 60 60.06 -14.92 -8.09
N SER A 61 59.80 -16.18 -8.42
CA SER A 61 58.48 -16.80 -8.35
C SER A 61 58.00 -16.79 -6.90
N LEU A 62 56.91 -16.09 -6.62
CA LEU A 62 56.19 -16.19 -5.35
C LEU A 62 54.70 -16.33 -5.66
N SER A 63 54.22 -17.55 -5.55
CA SER A 63 52.80 -17.87 -5.46
C SER A 63 52.18 -17.07 -4.29
N PRO A 64 51.08 -16.33 -4.49
CA PRO A 64 50.35 -15.80 -3.35
C PRO A 64 49.64 -16.95 -2.66
N LEU A 65 49.94 -17.16 -1.38
CA LEU A 65 49.06 -17.91 -0.48
C LEU A 65 47.65 -17.31 -0.60
N MET A 66 46.72 -18.05 -1.21
CA MET A 66 45.30 -17.75 -1.08
C MET A 66 44.91 -18.05 0.37
N LEU A 67 44.77 -16.99 1.17
CA LEU A 67 43.93 -17.06 2.36
C LEU A 67 42.52 -17.45 1.89
N PRO A 68 41.86 -18.44 2.51
CA PRO A 68 40.48 -18.74 2.16
C PRO A 68 39.64 -17.50 2.40
N ALA A 69 39.00 -17.01 1.32
CA ALA A 69 38.00 -15.97 1.42
C ALA A 69 36.92 -16.49 2.37
N LYS A 70 36.90 -15.92 3.58
CA LYS A 70 35.81 -16.12 4.52
C LYS A 70 34.56 -15.62 3.80
N THR A 71 33.71 -16.54 3.37
CA THR A 71 32.35 -16.22 2.93
C THR A 71 31.77 -15.26 3.95
N PRO A 72 31.21 -14.10 3.55
CA PRO A 72 30.55 -13.22 4.49
C PRO A 72 29.41 -14.03 5.09
N GLN A 73 29.58 -14.49 6.33
CA GLN A 73 28.46 -15.05 7.06
C GLN A 73 27.43 -13.92 7.15
N PRO A 74 26.15 -14.18 6.83
CA PRO A 74 25.11 -13.20 7.06
C PRO A 74 25.24 -12.74 8.52
N PRO A 75 25.16 -11.42 8.79
CA PRO A 75 25.39 -10.89 10.13
C PRO A 75 24.55 -11.70 11.10
N GLN A 76 25.21 -12.45 11.98
CA GLN A 76 24.53 -13.18 13.03
C GLN A 76 23.77 -12.13 13.82
N SER A 77 22.45 -12.22 13.71
CA SER A 77 21.44 -11.26 14.13
C SER A 77 21.82 -10.56 15.43
N ASP A 78 22.04 -9.25 15.38
CA ASP A 78 21.88 -8.41 16.55
C ASP A 78 20.52 -8.76 17.19
N PRO A 79 20.48 -9.22 18.45
CA PRO A 79 19.24 -9.55 19.14
C PRO A 79 18.22 -8.41 19.08
N GLN A 80 18.67 -7.16 19.02
CA GLN A 80 17.82 -5.96 18.91
C GLN A 80 17.15 -5.84 17.53
N LEU A 81 17.77 -6.38 16.48
CA LEU A 81 17.21 -6.37 15.12
C LEU A 81 16.21 -7.52 14.87
N ARG A 82 16.15 -8.52 15.77
CA ARG A 82 15.24 -9.66 15.62
C ARG A 82 13.78 -9.24 15.69
N ASP A 83 13.43 -8.35 16.61
CA ASP A 83 12.04 -7.94 16.81
C ASP A 83 11.49 -7.14 15.61
N LEU A 84 12.34 -6.43 14.87
CA LEU A 84 11.96 -5.72 13.65
C LEU A 84 11.56 -6.66 12.50
N LEU A 85 12.04 -7.90 12.55
CA LEU A 85 11.79 -8.94 11.54
C LEU A 85 10.86 -10.04 12.05
N ASN A 86 10.46 -9.99 13.32
CA ASN A 86 9.65 -11.02 13.95
C ASN A 86 8.17 -10.81 13.62
N PHE A 87 7.71 -11.46 12.56
CA PHE A 87 6.30 -11.57 12.23
C PHE A 87 5.79 -12.95 12.59
N ARG A 88 4.57 -13.01 13.10
CA ARG A 88 3.86 -14.27 13.33
C ARG A 88 3.82 -15.08 12.03
N THR A 89 4.36 -16.29 12.08
CA THR A 89 4.37 -17.23 10.95
C THR A 89 3.44 -18.42 11.15
N GLU A 90 3.03 -18.68 12.38
CA GLU A 90 2.16 -19.79 12.76
C GLU A 90 0.77 -19.29 13.12
N CYS A 91 -0.23 -19.82 12.43
CA CYS A 91 -1.64 -19.50 12.59
C CYS A 91 -2.40 -20.74 13.09
N ALA A 92 -3.64 -20.55 13.55
CA ALA A 92 -4.51 -21.65 13.92
C ALA A 92 -4.80 -22.54 12.70
N SER A 93 -5.15 -23.80 12.95
CA SER A 93 -5.48 -24.77 11.90
C SER A 93 -6.54 -24.21 10.93
N PRO A 94 -6.37 -24.38 9.60
CA PRO A 94 -7.32 -23.85 8.63
C PRO A 94 -8.73 -24.39 8.84
N VAL A 95 -9.72 -23.49 8.84
CA VAL A 95 -11.13 -23.88 8.79
C VAL A 95 -11.54 -24.23 7.34
N PRO A 96 -12.54 -25.11 7.14
CA PRO A 96 -13.09 -25.33 5.81
C PRO A 96 -13.76 -24.06 5.27
N ASN A 97 -13.72 -23.87 3.95
CA ASN A 97 -14.16 -22.62 3.32
C ASN A 97 -15.62 -22.26 3.64
N ASP A 98 -16.52 -23.26 3.71
CA ASP A 98 -17.94 -23.05 4.02
C ASP A 98 -18.19 -22.50 5.44
N PHE A 99 -17.22 -22.61 6.35
CA PHE A 99 -17.29 -22.05 7.69
C PHE A 99 -16.76 -20.62 7.80
N VAL A 100 -16.04 -20.12 6.78
CA VAL A 100 -15.41 -18.78 6.84
C VAL A 100 -16.47 -17.68 7.01
N LEU A 101 -17.50 -17.66 6.16
CA LEU A 101 -18.56 -16.66 6.27
C LEU A 101 -19.36 -16.76 7.58
N PRO A 102 -19.83 -17.94 8.03
CA PRO A 102 -20.44 -18.10 9.35
C PRO A 102 -19.58 -17.58 10.51
N ILE A 103 -18.27 -17.86 10.50
CA ILE A 103 -17.34 -17.35 11.53
C ILE A 103 -17.28 -15.82 11.50
N LEU A 104 -17.18 -15.22 10.31
CA LEU A 104 -17.13 -13.77 10.18
C LEU A 104 -18.44 -13.10 10.62
N LEU A 105 -19.58 -13.64 10.21
CA LEU A 105 -20.89 -13.15 10.66
C LEU A 105 -21.02 -13.23 12.19
N ASN A 106 -20.61 -14.36 12.78
CA ASN A 106 -20.65 -14.55 14.23
C ASN A 106 -19.76 -13.54 14.97
N ARG A 107 -18.50 -13.44 14.57
CA ARG A 107 -17.48 -12.68 15.30
C ARG A 107 -17.54 -11.18 15.06
N LEU A 108 -18.01 -10.75 13.89
CA LEU A 108 -18.00 -9.33 13.50
C LEU A 108 -19.39 -8.70 13.50
N TYR A 109 -20.45 -9.46 13.24
CA TYR A 109 -21.78 -8.91 12.94
C TYR A 109 -22.92 -9.61 13.68
N ASN A 110 -22.63 -10.28 14.80
CA ASN A 110 -23.64 -10.93 15.65
C ASN A 110 -24.59 -11.86 14.85
N ASN A 111 -24.03 -12.68 13.96
CA ASN A 111 -24.72 -13.60 13.05
C ASN A 111 -25.70 -12.94 12.05
N THR A 112 -25.63 -11.63 11.84
CA THR A 112 -26.48 -10.91 10.89
C THR A 112 -25.65 -10.38 9.74
N SER A 113 -26.15 -10.47 8.50
CA SER A 113 -25.45 -9.89 7.35
C SER A 113 -25.28 -8.37 7.55
N PRO A 114 -24.09 -7.79 7.30
CA PRO A 114 -23.91 -6.34 7.37
C PRO A 114 -24.81 -5.60 6.36
N TYR A 115 -25.29 -6.29 5.32
CA TYR A 115 -26.21 -5.75 4.33
C TYR A 115 -27.68 -5.86 4.72
N ALA A 116 -28.02 -6.57 5.80
CA ALA A 116 -29.40 -6.72 6.24
C ALA A 116 -29.99 -5.35 6.63
N ASN A 117 -31.10 -4.97 5.99
CA ASN A 117 -31.77 -3.68 6.19
C ASN A 117 -30.88 -2.45 5.92
N PHE A 118 -29.81 -2.60 5.13
CA PHE A 118 -28.92 -1.53 4.73
C PHE A 118 -29.29 -0.97 3.34
N PRO A 119 -29.17 0.36 3.11
CA PRO A 119 -28.95 1.41 4.10
C PRO A 119 -30.25 1.77 4.86
N SER A 120 -30.13 2.32 6.06
CA SER A 120 -31.27 2.99 6.70
C SER A 120 -31.69 4.24 5.90
N PRO A 121 -32.94 4.72 6.01
CA PRO A 121 -33.40 5.94 5.34
C PRO A 121 -32.53 7.17 5.64
N GLU A 122 -32.02 7.29 6.86
CA GLU A 122 -31.14 8.38 7.30
C GLU A 122 -29.78 8.27 6.63
N THR A 123 -29.18 7.07 6.63
CA THR A 123 -27.90 6.82 5.97
C THR A 123 -28.01 7.05 4.48
N ALA A 124 -29.07 6.58 3.83
CA ALA A 124 -29.29 6.73 2.39
C ALA A 124 -29.25 8.20 1.93
N LYS A 125 -29.75 9.13 2.75
CA LYS A 125 -29.73 10.59 2.46
C LYS A 125 -28.33 11.18 2.48
N LEU A 126 -27.37 10.53 3.13
CA LEU A 126 -25.99 10.98 3.23
C LEU A 126 -25.11 10.43 2.10
N LEU A 127 -25.51 9.32 1.47
CA LEU A 127 -24.69 8.63 0.48
C LEU A 127 -24.83 9.25 -0.91
N LEU A 128 -23.76 9.14 -1.70
CA LEU A 128 -23.78 9.53 -3.09
C LEU A 128 -24.44 8.42 -3.93
N PRO A 129 -25.15 8.77 -5.02
CA PRO A 129 -25.60 7.79 -5.99
C PRO A 129 -24.43 6.91 -6.45
N THR A 130 -24.67 5.60 -6.56
CA THR A 130 -23.65 4.66 -7.00
C THR A 130 -23.25 4.92 -8.44
N ALA A 131 -21.96 5.12 -8.67
CA ALA A 131 -21.41 5.12 -10.02
C ALA A 131 -21.47 3.69 -10.60
N ALA A 132 -21.72 3.56 -11.90
CA ALA A 132 -21.65 2.28 -12.59
C ALA A 132 -20.27 1.61 -12.47
N LYS A 133 -19.22 2.41 -12.25
CA LYS A 133 -17.87 1.97 -11.90
C LYS A 133 -17.39 2.77 -10.68
N PRO A 134 -17.26 2.14 -9.50
CA PRO A 134 -16.67 2.80 -8.34
C PRO A 134 -15.24 3.26 -8.65
N ARG A 135 -14.79 4.27 -7.93
CA ARG A 135 -13.42 4.76 -8.10
C ARG A 135 -12.43 3.75 -7.55
N GLY A 136 -11.45 3.38 -8.37
CA GLY A 136 -10.26 2.61 -8.00
C GLY A 136 -9.16 2.82 -9.04
N TRP A 137 -7.93 2.43 -8.71
CA TRP A 137 -6.74 2.53 -9.57
C TRP A 137 -6.30 1.13 -9.96
N GLY A 138 -5.99 0.90 -11.23
CA GLY A 138 -5.58 -0.42 -11.72
C GLY A 138 -6.62 -1.55 -11.57
N SER A 139 -7.81 -1.27 -11.00
CA SER A 139 -8.77 -2.26 -10.50
C SER A 139 -9.40 -3.18 -11.54
N THR A 140 -9.13 -2.97 -12.83
CA THR A 140 -9.58 -3.82 -13.94
C THR A 140 -8.43 -4.22 -14.86
N ASN A 141 -7.19 -4.16 -14.39
CA ASN A 141 -6.02 -4.56 -15.17
C ASN A 141 -6.03 -6.08 -15.42
N PRO A 142 -5.37 -6.58 -16.49
CA PRO A 142 -5.49 -7.99 -16.89
C PRO A 142 -5.05 -9.00 -15.85
N VAL A 143 -4.16 -8.62 -14.91
CA VAL A 143 -3.65 -9.49 -13.84
C VAL A 143 -4.76 -10.16 -13.02
N PHE A 144 -5.88 -9.47 -12.77
CA PHE A 144 -7.00 -10.04 -12.02
C PHE A 144 -7.64 -11.21 -12.77
N ALA A 145 -7.89 -11.03 -14.08
CA ALA A 145 -8.48 -12.05 -14.93
C ALA A 145 -7.55 -13.25 -15.09
N ASP A 146 -6.26 -12.99 -15.31
CA ASP A 146 -5.23 -14.03 -15.45
C ASP A 146 -5.16 -14.89 -14.17
N LEU A 147 -5.05 -14.26 -13.00
CA LEU A 147 -4.95 -14.94 -11.71
C LEU A 147 -6.23 -15.69 -11.34
N ILE A 148 -7.41 -15.09 -11.50
CA ILE A 148 -8.69 -15.74 -11.17
C ILE A 148 -8.93 -16.93 -12.10
N SER A 149 -8.63 -16.80 -13.38
CA SER A 149 -8.78 -17.89 -14.35
C SER A 149 -7.83 -19.05 -14.04
N SER A 150 -6.56 -18.76 -13.69
CA SER A 150 -5.56 -19.80 -13.43
C SER A 150 -5.73 -20.46 -12.06
N LEU A 151 -5.97 -19.68 -11.01
CA LEU A 151 -5.97 -20.14 -9.62
C LEU A 151 -7.34 -20.64 -9.17
N ARG A 152 -8.42 -20.13 -9.77
CA ARG A 152 -9.82 -20.44 -9.39
C ARG A 152 -10.08 -20.31 -7.88
N PRO A 153 -9.79 -19.16 -7.26
CA PRO A 153 -9.79 -19.02 -5.80
C PRO A 153 -11.19 -19.15 -5.19
N LEU A 154 -11.31 -19.78 -4.03
CA LEU A 154 -12.53 -19.87 -3.24
C LEU A 154 -12.60 -18.76 -2.19
N ILE A 155 -11.49 -18.40 -1.57
CA ILE A 155 -11.38 -17.25 -0.67
C ILE A 155 -10.38 -16.24 -1.27
N ILE A 156 -10.84 -15.03 -1.52
CA ILE A 156 -10.01 -13.90 -1.91
C ILE A 156 -9.96 -12.92 -0.74
N ILE A 157 -8.79 -12.41 -0.39
CA ILE A 157 -8.63 -11.36 0.61
C ILE A 157 -8.06 -10.13 -0.09
N GLU A 158 -8.70 -8.99 0.04
CA GLU A 158 -8.24 -7.71 -0.50
C GLU A 158 -7.90 -6.79 0.66
N LEU A 159 -6.66 -6.29 0.69
CA LEU A 159 -6.21 -5.30 1.67
C LEU A 159 -6.20 -3.92 1.01
N GLY A 160 -6.99 -2.99 1.54
CA GLY A 160 -7.15 -1.65 0.94
C GLY A 160 -8.26 -1.59 -0.11
N THR A 161 -9.47 -2.02 0.26
CA THR A 161 -10.61 -2.09 -0.67
C THR A 161 -11.15 -0.72 -1.12
N PHE A 162 -11.05 0.30 -0.28
CA PHE A 162 -11.63 1.62 -0.50
C PHE A 162 -13.13 1.57 -0.89
N LEU A 163 -13.48 1.95 -2.14
CA LEU A 163 -14.85 1.93 -2.67
C LEU A 163 -15.21 0.63 -3.40
N GLY A 164 -14.32 -0.38 -3.40
CA GLY A 164 -14.62 -1.73 -3.88
C GLY A 164 -14.54 -1.93 -5.37
N ALA A 165 -13.79 -1.10 -6.11
CA ALA A 165 -13.69 -1.23 -7.56
C ALA A 165 -13.07 -2.57 -7.98
N SER A 166 -11.95 -2.97 -7.36
CA SER A 166 -11.25 -4.23 -7.59
C SER A 166 -12.04 -5.41 -7.02
N ALA A 167 -12.57 -5.32 -5.79
CA ALA A 167 -13.50 -6.31 -5.24
C ALA A 167 -14.66 -6.66 -6.18
N LEU A 168 -15.39 -5.66 -6.70
CA LEU A 168 -16.52 -5.90 -7.61
C LEU A 168 -16.05 -6.46 -8.96
N HIS A 169 -14.87 -6.06 -9.43
CA HIS A 169 -14.29 -6.66 -10.63
C HIS A 169 -13.95 -8.14 -10.41
N MET A 170 -13.31 -8.49 -9.29
CA MET A 170 -13.04 -9.87 -8.90
C MET A 170 -14.33 -10.67 -8.73
N ALA A 171 -15.39 -10.07 -8.17
CA ALA A 171 -16.70 -10.70 -8.01
C ALA A 171 -17.33 -11.04 -9.36
N ALA A 172 -17.23 -10.14 -10.34
CA ALA A 172 -17.68 -10.36 -11.71
C ALA A 172 -16.86 -11.43 -12.44
N LEU A 173 -15.52 -11.40 -12.33
CA LEU A 173 -14.63 -12.40 -12.94
C LEU A 173 -14.91 -13.80 -12.39
N THR A 174 -14.95 -13.95 -11.07
CA THR A 174 -15.25 -15.23 -10.41
C THR A 174 -16.63 -15.76 -10.80
N ARG A 175 -17.64 -14.87 -10.92
CA ARG A 175 -18.97 -15.23 -11.43
C ARG A 175 -18.91 -15.77 -12.87
N ASN A 176 -18.16 -15.11 -13.76
CA ASN A 176 -17.98 -15.54 -15.14
C ASN A 176 -17.28 -16.92 -15.25
N HIS A 177 -16.49 -17.28 -14.25
CA HIS A 177 -15.84 -18.59 -14.14
C HIS A 177 -16.65 -19.63 -13.34
N SER A 178 -17.90 -19.31 -12.98
CA SER A 178 -18.80 -20.14 -12.17
C SER A 178 -18.21 -20.50 -10.79
N LEU A 179 -17.44 -19.59 -10.20
CA LEU A 179 -16.83 -19.75 -8.89
C LEU A 179 -17.71 -19.13 -7.82
N GLN A 180 -17.95 -19.87 -6.74
CA GLN A 180 -18.61 -19.37 -5.52
C GLN A 180 -17.60 -18.71 -4.58
N SER A 181 -16.70 -17.88 -5.14
CA SER A 181 -15.66 -17.21 -4.35
C SER A 181 -16.27 -16.23 -3.35
N LEU A 182 -15.72 -16.24 -2.13
CA LEU A 182 -15.94 -15.24 -1.09
C LEU A 182 -14.78 -14.24 -1.11
N ILE A 183 -15.10 -12.96 -1.18
CA ILE A 183 -14.13 -11.85 -1.25
C ILE A 183 -14.22 -11.08 0.06
N LEU A 184 -13.14 -11.13 0.84
CA LEU A 184 -13.00 -10.47 2.13
C LEU A 184 -12.29 -9.13 1.92
N CYS A 185 -13.04 -8.05 2.08
CA CYS A 185 -12.60 -6.68 1.85
C CYS A 185 -12.12 -6.05 3.15
N VAL A 186 -10.80 -6.04 3.38
CA VAL A 186 -10.16 -5.54 4.59
C VAL A 186 -9.71 -4.10 4.38
N ASP A 187 -10.38 -3.19 5.08
CA ASP A 187 -10.06 -1.75 5.07
C ASP A 187 -10.57 -1.18 6.40
N ASP A 188 -9.93 -0.16 6.96
CA ASP A 188 -10.51 0.54 8.11
C ASP A 188 -11.67 1.47 7.70
N PHE A 189 -11.85 1.67 6.40
CA PHE A 189 -12.79 2.55 5.75
C PHE A 189 -12.75 3.96 6.31
N ARG A 190 -11.56 4.47 6.67
CA ARG A 190 -11.36 5.86 7.11
C ARG A 190 -10.66 6.68 6.03
N GLY A 191 -9.99 6.02 5.09
CA GLY A 191 -9.15 6.65 4.08
C GLY A 191 -7.88 7.26 4.70
N TRP A 192 -7.08 7.95 3.89
CA TRP A 192 -5.86 8.62 4.36
C TRP A 192 -6.08 10.12 4.53
N PRO A 193 -5.29 10.82 5.36
CA PRO A 193 -5.40 12.28 5.47
C PRO A 193 -5.38 12.97 4.10
N VAL A 194 -6.26 13.95 3.91
CA VAL A 194 -6.34 14.79 2.68
C VAL A 194 -6.94 14.09 1.44
N PHE A 195 -7.26 12.79 1.47
CA PHE A 195 -7.83 12.07 0.31
C PHE A 195 -9.06 12.76 -0.31
N ARG A 196 -9.89 13.37 0.54
CA ARG A 196 -11.13 14.07 0.16
C ARG A 196 -10.91 15.24 -0.78
N SER A 197 -9.81 15.97 -0.64
CA SER A 197 -9.48 17.08 -1.54
C SER A 197 -9.36 16.62 -2.99
N ARG A 198 -9.00 15.34 -3.21
CA ARG A 198 -8.84 14.73 -4.53
C ARG A 198 -10.06 13.95 -4.98
N LEU A 199 -10.94 13.54 -4.05
CA LEU A 199 -11.98 12.54 -4.28
C LEU A 199 -13.39 12.98 -3.84
N ALA A 200 -13.61 14.28 -3.62
CA ALA A 200 -14.88 14.83 -3.14
C ALA A 200 -16.12 14.42 -3.96
N ARG A 201 -15.96 14.05 -5.24
CA ARG A 201 -17.06 13.58 -6.11
C ARG A 201 -17.42 12.11 -5.93
N HIS A 202 -16.57 11.33 -5.27
CA HIS A 202 -16.71 9.88 -5.14
C HIS A 202 -17.02 9.45 -3.71
N VAL A 203 -16.84 10.35 -2.74
CA VAL A 203 -16.97 10.03 -1.32
C VAL A 203 -17.88 11.07 -0.67
N PRO A 204 -18.92 10.66 0.06
CA PRO A 204 -19.79 11.56 0.80
C PRO A 204 -19.02 12.50 1.74
N ALA A 205 -19.60 13.66 2.03
CA ALA A 205 -19.06 14.53 3.07
C ALA A 205 -19.08 13.80 4.43
N PRO A 206 -18.02 13.91 5.25
CA PRO A 206 -17.96 13.21 6.52
C PRO A 206 -19.05 13.72 7.47
N ARG A 207 -19.56 12.85 8.35
CA ARG A 207 -20.60 13.17 9.33
C ARG A 207 -20.21 12.62 10.69
N HIS A 208 -20.18 13.46 11.72
CA HIS A 208 -19.80 13.05 13.10
C HIS A 208 -18.48 12.27 13.18
N ALA A 209 -17.45 12.73 12.47
CA ALA A 209 -16.15 12.07 12.33
C ALA A 209 -16.16 10.70 11.62
N ASP A 210 -17.30 10.26 11.08
CA ASP A 210 -17.40 9.14 10.15
C ASP A 210 -17.02 9.59 8.73
N SER A 211 -16.21 8.78 8.05
CA SER A 211 -15.83 9.01 6.66
C SER A 211 -16.98 8.67 5.68
N LEU A 212 -17.94 7.85 6.11
CA LEU A 212 -18.97 7.23 5.29
C LEU A 212 -18.42 6.36 4.13
N LEU A 213 -17.13 6.02 4.12
CA LEU A 213 -16.56 5.14 3.09
C LEU A 213 -17.11 3.72 3.17
N LEU A 214 -17.23 3.14 4.37
CA LEU A 214 -17.81 1.81 4.55
C LEU A 214 -19.24 1.77 4.00
N HIS A 215 -20.04 2.77 4.37
CA HIS A 215 -21.42 2.90 3.90
C HIS A 215 -21.47 3.07 2.37
N GLN A 216 -20.60 3.89 1.79
CA GLN A 216 -20.55 4.10 0.35
C GLN A 216 -20.10 2.83 -0.41
N PHE A 217 -19.12 2.10 0.12
CA PHE A 217 -18.68 0.79 -0.36
C PHE A 217 -19.84 -0.22 -0.33
N MET A 218 -20.49 -0.37 0.82
CA MET A 218 -21.59 -1.31 1.00
C MET A 218 -22.75 -1.00 0.07
N LEU A 219 -23.06 0.28 -0.17
CA LEU A 219 -24.08 0.66 -1.15
C LEU A 219 -23.71 0.21 -2.56
N GLY A 220 -22.43 0.36 -2.95
CA GLY A 220 -21.92 -0.14 -4.23
C GLY A 220 -22.09 -1.66 -4.37
N VAL A 221 -21.75 -2.42 -3.32
CA VAL A 221 -21.94 -3.88 -3.30
C VAL A 221 -23.41 -4.27 -3.38
N SER A 222 -24.29 -3.60 -2.64
CA SER A 222 -25.74 -3.83 -2.68
C SER A 222 -26.32 -3.59 -4.07
N VAL A 223 -25.96 -2.49 -4.71
CA VAL A 223 -26.44 -2.19 -6.08
C VAL A 223 -25.89 -3.17 -7.11
N ALA A 224 -24.66 -3.66 -6.92
CA ALA A 224 -24.07 -4.69 -7.79
C ALA A 224 -24.66 -6.10 -7.60
N GLY A 225 -25.48 -6.31 -6.57
CA GLY A 225 -26.06 -7.61 -6.24
C GLY A 225 -25.04 -8.63 -5.73
N GLU A 226 -23.95 -8.17 -5.10
CA GLU A 226 -22.84 -9.02 -4.64
C GLU A 226 -22.79 -9.15 -3.10
N THR A 227 -23.88 -8.84 -2.40
CA THR A 227 -23.96 -8.82 -0.92
C THR A 227 -23.70 -10.17 -0.26
N GLY A 228 -23.87 -11.28 -0.99
CA GLY A 228 -23.57 -12.63 -0.51
C GLY A 228 -22.11 -13.07 -0.68
N ARG A 229 -21.30 -12.30 -1.43
CA ARG A 229 -19.95 -12.72 -1.87
C ARG A 229 -18.86 -11.70 -1.58
N VAL A 230 -19.19 -10.41 -1.54
CA VAL A 230 -18.25 -9.34 -1.21
C VAL A 230 -18.54 -8.88 0.22
N PHE A 231 -17.61 -9.11 1.14
CA PHE A 231 -17.85 -9.02 2.57
C PHE A 231 -16.92 -7.98 3.23
N PRO A 232 -17.46 -6.91 3.85
CA PRO A 232 -16.64 -5.89 4.49
C PRO A 232 -16.03 -6.40 5.79
N VAL A 233 -14.76 -6.08 6.02
CA VAL A 233 -14.04 -6.33 7.26
C VAL A 233 -13.43 -5.00 7.71
N PRO A 234 -14.19 -4.17 8.46
CA PRO A 234 -13.90 -2.76 8.70
C PRO A 234 -12.85 -2.54 9.79
N PHE A 235 -11.66 -3.10 9.58
CA PHE A 235 -10.54 -3.06 10.52
C PHE A 235 -9.25 -2.78 9.76
N SER A 236 -8.24 -2.28 10.47
CA SER A 236 -6.89 -2.18 9.91
C SER A 236 -6.42 -3.54 9.38
N THR A 237 -5.63 -3.54 8.31
CA THR A 237 -5.01 -4.74 7.74
C THR A 237 -4.31 -5.57 8.81
N SER A 238 -3.55 -4.92 9.69
CA SER A 238 -2.83 -5.57 10.77
C SER A 238 -3.74 -6.29 11.78
N SER A 239 -4.83 -5.65 12.21
CA SER A 239 -5.78 -6.27 13.16
C SER A 239 -6.57 -7.40 12.51
N ALA A 240 -7.06 -7.20 11.28
CA ALA A 240 -7.85 -8.18 10.56
C ALA A 240 -7.03 -9.44 10.23
N LEU A 241 -5.80 -9.28 9.73
CA LEU A 241 -4.94 -10.43 9.39
C LEU A 241 -4.49 -11.20 10.64
N ALA A 242 -4.25 -10.51 11.75
CA ALA A 242 -3.99 -11.17 13.04
C ALA A 242 -5.19 -12.02 13.47
N ALA A 243 -6.41 -11.46 13.38
CA ALA A 243 -7.64 -12.17 13.69
C ALA A 243 -7.88 -13.37 12.76
N PHE A 244 -7.68 -13.21 11.45
CA PHE A 244 -7.79 -14.31 10.50
C PHE A 244 -6.82 -15.45 10.81
N CYS A 245 -5.59 -15.10 11.18
CA CYS A 245 -4.58 -16.06 11.62
C CYS A 245 -5.03 -16.81 12.89
N ASP A 246 -5.63 -16.13 13.87
CA ASP A 246 -6.21 -16.76 15.06
C ASP A 246 -7.43 -17.63 14.78
N TRP A 247 -8.22 -17.28 13.76
CA TRP A 247 -9.46 -17.96 13.43
C TRP A 247 -9.28 -19.06 12.38
N GLY A 248 -8.05 -19.27 11.90
CA GLY A 248 -7.75 -20.24 10.86
C GLY A 248 -8.36 -19.88 9.50
N ILE A 249 -8.58 -18.59 9.22
CA ILE A 249 -9.08 -18.10 7.94
C ILE A 249 -7.88 -17.82 7.03
N TYR A 250 -7.90 -18.42 5.84
CA TYR A 250 -6.84 -18.28 4.86
C TYR A 250 -7.38 -17.91 3.48
N GLY A 251 -6.66 -17.07 2.75
CA GLY A 251 -6.93 -16.73 1.36
C GLY A 251 -6.22 -17.67 0.39
N ASP A 252 -6.87 -17.97 -0.74
CA ASP A 252 -6.22 -18.59 -1.91
C ASP A 252 -5.48 -17.52 -2.71
N LEU A 253 -6.11 -16.36 -2.86
CA LEU A 253 -5.58 -15.18 -3.53
C LEU A 253 -5.65 -14.01 -2.56
N ILE A 254 -4.53 -13.30 -2.37
CA ILE A 254 -4.50 -12.11 -1.51
C ILE A 254 -3.93 -10.93 -2.29
N GLU A 255 -4.73 -9.87 -2.41
CA GLU A 255 -4.32 -8.58 -2.94
C GLU A 255 -3.83 -7.66 -1.81
N VAL A 256 -2.66 -7.04 -1.98
CA VAL A 256 -2.12 -6.03 -1.08
C VAL A 256 -2.05 -4.68 -1.79
N ASP A 257 -3.04 -3.82 -1.53
CA ASP A 257 -3.18 -2.47 -2.10
C ASP A 257 -3.65 -1.44 -1.05
N ALA A 258 -3.03 -1.48 0.14
CA ALA A 258 -3.40 -0.61 1.26
C ALA A 258 -2.45 0.58 1.45
N GLY A 259 -1.32 0.37 2.15
CA GLY A 259 -0.32 1.41 2.41
C GLY A 259 0.76 1.45 1.33
N HIS A 260 1.15 2.66 0.90
CA HIS A 260 2.10 2.83 -0.21
C HIS A 260 3.54 3.13 0.28
N ASP A 261 3.72 3.37 1.58
CA ASP A 261 5.03 3.49 2.20
C ASP A 261 5.63 2.11 2.49
N PHE A 262 6.95 2.07 2.66
CA PHE A 262 7.66 0.81 2.88
C PHE A 262 7.21 0.04 4.12
N HIS A 263 6.94 0.71 5.25
CA HIS A 263 6.67 0.02 6.51
C HIS A 263 5.28 -0.59 6.54
N SER A 264 4.28 0.14 6.03
CA SER A 264 2.93 -0.37 5.87
C SER A 264 2.90 -1.56 4.91
N ALA A 265 3.47 -1.41 3.70
CA ALA A 265 3.55 -2.51 2.73
C ALA A 265 4.34 -3.71 3.26
N TRP A 266 5.46 -3.49 3.96
CA TRP A 266 6.25 -4.54 4.60
C TRP A 266 5.45 -5.32 5.65
N SER A 267 4.71 -4.61 6.50
CA SER A 267 3.85 -5.22 7.53
C SER A 267 2.74 -6.06 6.89
N ASP A 268 2.05 -5.49 5.89
CA ASP A 268 0.95 -6.16 5.19
C ASP A 268 1.42 -7.41 4.46
N LEU A 269 2.54 -7.35 3.73
CA LEU A 269 3.14 -8.51 3.05
C LEU A 269 3.41 -9.66 4.02
N ASN A 270 4.05 -9.37 5.17
CA ASN A 270 4.39 -10.41 6.13
C ASN A 270 3.16 -11.04 6.78
N LYS A 271 2.16 -10.24 7.15
CA LYS A 271 0.92 -10.73 7.77
C LYS A 271 0.01 -11.45 6.77
N ALA A 272 -0.10 -10.93 5.55
CA ALA A 272 -0.84 -11.55 4.45
C ALA A 272 -0.25 -12.92 4.11
N TYR A 273 1.07 -13.02 4.05
CA TYR A 273 1.73 -14.29 3.77
C TYR A 273 1.49 -15.35 4.86
N ALA A 274 1.31 -14.95 6.12
CA ALA A 274 0.98 -15.88 7.21
C ALA A 274 -0.39 -16.54 6.99
N VAL A 275 -1.38 -15.78 6.49
CA VAL A 275 -2.74 -16.26 6.19
C VAL A 275 -2.95 -16.63 4.72
N LEU A 276 -1.89 -16.71 3.92
CA LEU A 276 -1.96 -17.24 2.56
C LEU A 276 -1.94 -18.77 2.60
N ARG A 277 -2.86 -19.44 1.90
CA ARG A 277 -2.81 -20.90 1.73
C ARG A 277 -1.56 -21.33 0.96
N THR A 278 -1.08 -22.52 1.25
CA THR A 278 -0.12 -23.21 0.39
C THR A 278 -0.62 -23.27 -1.05
N GLY A 279 0.24 -22.97 -2.02
CA GLY A 279 -0.13 -22.86 -3.44
C GLY A 279 -0.89 -21.58 -3.79
N GLY A 280 -1.29 -20.77 -2.80
CA GLY A 280 -1.93 -19.48 -3.00
C GLY A 280 -0.97 -18.44 -3.56
N ILE A 281 -1.53 -17.33 -4.05
CA ILE A 281 -0.79 -16.23 -4.66
C ILE A 281 -1.01 -14.95 -3.87
N LEU A 282 0.10 -14.25 -3.58
CA LEU A 282 0.11 -12.87 -3.11
C LEU A 282 0.39 -11.97 -4.32
N PHE A 283 -0.43 -10.95 -4.52
CA PHE A 283 -0.22 -9.92 -5.54
C PHE A 283 -0.61 -8.55 -4.98
N GLY A 284 -0.33 -7.48 -5.72
CA GLY A 284 -0.73 -6.14 -5.31
C GLY A 284 -0.38 -5.08 -6.34
N HIS A 285 -0.72 -3.84 -6.03
CA HIS A 285 -0.55 -2.70 -6.95
C HIS A 285 0.74 -1.93 -6.65
N ASP A 286 0.88 -0.77 -7.30
CA ASP A 286 1.84 0.27 -6.98
C ASP A 286 3.32 -0.12 -7.13
N TYR A 287 3.63 -1.16 -7.92
CA TYR A 287 4.99 -1.70 -8.01
C TYR A 287 6.00 -0.71 -8.63
N HIS A 288 5.53 0.15 -9.52
CA HIS A 288 6.36 1.10 -10.26
C HIS A 288 6.13 2.56 -9.86
N THR A 289 5.25 2.83 -8.89
CA THR A 289 4.97 4.21 -8.46
C THR A 289 6.17 4.81 -7.74
N ALA A 290 6.36 6.12 -7.89
CA ALA A 290 7.38 6.87 -7.17
C ALA A 290 6.95 7.26 -5.74
N ALA A 291 5.80 6.77 -5.27
CA ALA A 291 5.28 7.04 -3.93
C ALA A 291 6.28 6.57 -2.87
N ASP A 292 6.51 7.41 -1.85
CA ASP A 292 7.47 7.16 -0.77
C ASP A 292 8.82 6.61 -1.29
N ASN A 293 9.39 7.20 -2.36
CA ASN A 293 10.64 6.73 -2.97
C ASN A 293 10.58 5.26 -3.45
N HIS A 294 9.45 4.84 -4.01
CA HIS A 294 9.14 3.44 -4.38
C HIS A 294 8.93 2.52 -3.18
N GLY A 295 8.18 2.97 -2.16
CA GLY A 295 7.95 2.26 -0.89
C GLY A 295 7.51 0.80 -1.07
N VAL A 296 6.43 0.59 -1.83
CA VAL A 296 5.90 -0.75 -2.15
C VAL A 296 6.94 -1.63 -2.84
N ARG A 297 7.59 -1.13 -3.89
CA ARG A 297 8.61 -1.88 -4.64
C ARG A 297 9.73 -2.37 -3.73
N ARG A 298 10.23 -1.50 -2.84
CA ARG A 298 11.28 -1.85 -1.88
C ARG A 298 10.80 -2.96 -0.93
N ALA A 299 9.59 -2.84 -0.38
CA ALA A 299 9.02 -3.82 0.54
C ALA A 299 8.85 -5.20 -0.13
N VAL A 300 8.23 -5.24 -1.32
CA VAL A 300 8.02 -6.46 -2.11
C VAL A 300 9.36 -7.12 -2.48
N THR A 301 10.33 -6.33 -2.93
CA THR A 301 11.65 -6.86 -3.34
C THR A 301 12.42 -7.44 -2.15
N LEU A 302 12.40 -6.76 -1.01
CA LEU A 302 13.02 -7.28 0.22
C LEU A 302 12.31 -8.54 0.69
N PHE A 303 10.98 -8.55 0.69
CA PHE A 303 10.18 -9.68 1.17
C PHE A 303 10.45 -10.93 0.35
N ALA A 304 10.40 -10.79 -0.98
CA ALA A 304 10.71 -11.83 -1.94
C ALA A 304 12.12 -12.41 -1.72
N ARG A 305 13.13 -11.54 -1.50
CA ARG A 305 14.50 -11.95 -1.18
C ARG A 305 14.57 -12.74 0.13
N VAL A 306 13.92 -12.27 1.19
CA VAL A 306 13.91 -12.93 2.51
C VAL A 306 13.22 -14.30 2.45
N LYS A 307 12.15 -14.43 1.66
CA LYS A 307 11.41 -15.70 1.50
C LYS A 307 11.97 -16.62 0.42
N GLY A 308 12.93 -16.18 -0.39
CA GLY A 308 13.44 -16.94 -1.54
C GLY A 308 12.40 -17.11 -2.66
N ILE A 309 11.46 -16.18 -2.80
CA ILE A 309 10.35 -16.22 -3.77
C ILE A 309 10.63 -15.22 -4.89
N LYS A 310 10.20 -15.52 -6.12
CA LYS A 310 10.35 -14.60 -7.25
C LYS A 310 9.21 -13.57 -7.28
N VAL A 311 9.55 -12.34 -7.63
CA VAL A 311 8.58 -11.30 -8.02
C VAL A 311 8.40 -11.34 -9.53
N LEU A 312 7.15 -11.35 -9.97
CA LEU A 312 6.72 -11.34 -11.37
C LEU A 312 5.93 -10.04 -11.59
N PRO A 313 6.55 -8.98 -12.13
CA PRO A 313 5.82 -7.76 -12.47
C PRO A 313 4.76 -8.03 -13.55
N HIS A 314 3.58 -7.44 -13.41
CA HIS A 314 2.48 -7.52 -14.37
C HIS A 314 1.84 -6.13 -14.51
N GLY A 315 2.34 -5.35 -15.47
CA GLY A 315 1.94 -3.95 -15.63
C GLY A 315 2.27 -3.13 -14.38
N GLU A 316 1.26 -2.48 -13.80
CA GLU A 316 1.38 -1.70 -12.55
C GLU A 316 1.40 -2.59 -11.30
N HIS A 317 1.07 -3.87 -11.44
CA HIS A 317 0.98 -4.82 -10.35
C HIS A 317 2.26 -5.64 -10.20
N TRP A 318 2.42 -6.23 -9.02
CA TRP A 318 3.41 -7.27 -8.75
C TRP A 318 2.70 -8.55 -8.34
N VAL A 319 3.28 -9.69 -8.72
CA VAL A 319 2.79 -11.02 -8.35
C VAL A 319 3.95 -11.78 -7.72
N LEU A 320 3.74 -12.40 -6.56
CA LEU A 320 4.70 -13.36 -6.01
C LEU A 320 4.43 -14.75 -6.58
N ALA A 321 5.48 -15.52 -6.84
CA ALA A 321 5.31 -16.93 -7.17
C ALA A 321 4.53 -17.66 -6.05
N PRO A 322 3.77 -18.73 -6.38
CA PRO A 322 2.90 -19.40 -5.43
C PRO A 322 3.61 -19.80 -4.13
N LYS A 323 2.92 -19.66 -2.99
CA LYS A 323 3.46 -20.06 -1.69
C LYS A 323 3.87 -21.54 -1.73
N PRO A 324 5.13 -21.87 -1.41
CA PRO A 324 5.62 -23.24 -1.50
C PRO A 324 4.79 -24.21 -0.65
N ILE A 325 4.69 -25.45 -1.13
CA ILE A 325 4.21 -26.55 -0.30
C ILE A 325 5.24 -26.77 0.80
N ALA A 326 4.79 -26.70 2.06
CA ALA A 326 5.63 -27.10 3.17
C ALA A 326 6.03 -28.56 2.91
N SER A 327 7.30 -28.80 2.61
CA SER A 327 7.87 -30.14 2.69
C SER A 327 7.62 -30.62 4.10
N GLY A 328 6.89 -31.73 4.25
CA GLY A 328 6.78 -32.38 5.56
C GLY A 328 8.18 -32.68 6.11
N PRO A 329 8.32 -32.85 7.43
CA PRO A 329 9.59 -33.36 7.96
C PRO A 329 9.87 -34.72 7.31
N ASP A 330 10.99 -34.81 6.58
CA ASP A 330 11.61 -36.07 6.17
C ASP A 330 12.04 -36.90 7.40
#